data_AF-A0AAW5YTX9-F1
#
_entry.id   AF-A0AAW5YTX9-F1
#
_cell.length_a   1.000
_cell.length_b   1.000
_cell.length_c   1.000
_cell.angle_alpha   90.00
_cell.angle_beta   90.00
_cell.angle_gamma   90.00
#
_symmetry.space_group_name_H-M   'P 1'
#
loop_
_entity.id
_entity.type
_entity.pdbx_description
1 polymer ?
#
loop_
_entity_poly.entity_id
_entity_poly.type
_entity_poly.pdbx_seq_one_letter_code
_entity_poly.pdbx_strand_id
1 'polypeptide(L)' 'MPSPKDTKGPIVKTGPTAGQNRTRNKDGAWRAKRSDAGKIRPKQEKSN' A
#
# COMPACT_ATOMS: atom_id res chain seq x y z
N MET A 1 -0.41 14.62 -13.37
CA MET A 1 -0.38 13.99 -12.02
C MET A 1 -1.11 14.93 -11.07
N PRO A 2 -1.98 14.43 -10.18
CA PRO A 2 -2.66 15.30 -9.20
C PRO A 2 -1.62 15.98 -8.31
N SER A 3 -1.84 17.25 -7.99
CA SER A 3 -0.89 18.04 -7.20
C SER A 3 -0.85 17.49 -5.75
N PRO A 4 0.29 17.53 -5.04
CA PRO A 4 0.39 17.07 -3.65
C PRO A 4 -0.65 17.70 -2.71
N LYS A 5 -1.17 18.89 -3.04
CA LYS A 5 -2.24 19.58 -2.31
C LYS A 5 -3.61 18.88 -2.43
N ASP A 6 -3.91 18.27 -3.57
CA ASP A 6 -5.21 17.65 -3.86
C ASP A 6 -5.29 16.22 -3.34
N THR A 7 -4.12 15.59 -3.23
CA THR A 7 -4.00 14.16 -2.91
C THR A 7 -4.11 13.89 -1.43
N LYS A 8 -4.26 14.88 -0.53
CA LYS A 8 -4.46 14.69 0.92
C LYS A 8 -3.46 13.71 1.59
N GLY A 9 -2.31 13.42 0.95
CA GLY A 9 -1.38 12.37 1.35
C GLY A 9 -0.66 11.67 0.19
N PRO A 10 0.33 10.81 0.49
CA PRO A 10 1.09 10.06 -0.50
C PRO A 10 0.22 9.02 -1.19
N ILE A 11 0.30 8.97 -2.52
CA ILE A 11 -0.43 8.01 -3.35
C ILE A 11 0.30 6.67 -3.40
N VAL A 12 -0.48 5.58 -3.38
CA VAL A 12 0.01 4.22 -3.66
C VAL A 12 0.34 4.09 -5.14
N LYS A 13 1.60 3.77 -5.47
CA LYS A 13 2.05 3.63 -6.87
C LYS A 13 1.69 2.27 -7.50
N THR A 14 1.64 1.21 -6.70
CA THR A 14 1.54 -0.17 -7.19
C THR A 14 0.67 -1.03 -6.26
N GLY A 15 -0.12 -1.93 -6.82
CA GLY A 15 -0.96 -2.88 -6.08
C GLY A 15 -2.47 -2.60 -6.20
N PRO A 16 -3.31 -3.32 -5.44
CA PRO A 16 -4.77 -3.25 -5.56
C PRO A 16 -5.38 -1.88 -5.29
N THR A 17 -4.66 -1.01 -4.57
CA THR A 17 -5.09 0.35 -4.22
C THR A 17 -4.25 1.41 -4.93
N ALA A 18 -3.59 1.08 -6.04
CA ALA A 18 -2.82 2.04 -6.82
C ALA A 18 -3.68 3.25 -7.25
N GLY A 19 -3.12 4.45 -7.15
CA GLY A 19 -3.83 5.71 -7.41
C GLY A 19 -4.61 6.26 -6.22
N GLN A 20 -4.79 5.49 -5.15
CA GLN A 20 -5.44 5.95 -3.92
C GLN A 20 -4.41 6.44 -2.90
N ASN A 21 -4.88 7.24 -1.94
CA ASN A 21 -4.06 7.66 -0.82
C ASN A 21 -3.68 6.48 0.07
N ARG A 22 -2.43 6.48 0.55
CA ARG A 22 -2.06 5.58 1.65
C ARG A 22 -2.98 5.82 2.85
N THR A 23 -3.15 4.81 3.69
CA THR A 23 -3.85 4.97 4.97
C THR A 23 -2.84 5.32 6.07
N ARG A 24 -3.31 6.08 7.06
CA ARG A 24 -2.54 6.40 8.27
C ARG A 24 -2.66 5.30 9.32
N ASN A 25 -1.69 5.27 10.22
CA ASN A 25 -1.67 4.48 11.44
C ASN A 25 -2.58 5.17 12.49
N LYS A 26 -2.86 4.50 13.62
CA LYS A 26 -3.54 5.15 14.75
C LYS A 26 -2.74 6.33 15.30
N ASP A 27 -1.42 6.26 15.17
CA ASP A 27 -0.48 7.31 15.60
C ASP A 27 -0.30 8.43 14.54
N GLY A 28 -1.12 8.45 13.48
CA GLY A 28 -1.12 9.50 12.45
C GLY A 28 0.00 9.39 11.39
N ALA A 29 1.02 8.56 11.62
CA ALA A 29 2.06 8.29 10.63
C ALA A 29 1.50 7.53 9.41
N TRP A 30 2.11 7.69 8.23
CA TRP A 30 1.75 6.89 7.06
C TRP A 30 2.24 5.46 7.21
N ARG A 31 1.44 4.48 6.78
CA ARG A 31 1.90 3.08 6.76
C ARG A 31 3.11 2.96 5.85
N ALA A 32 4.16 2.27 6.28
CA ALA A 32 5.32 1.96 5.46
C ALA A 32 4.99 0.94 4.35
N LYS A 33 5.80 0.86 3.29
CA LYS A 33 5.70 -0.24 2.31
C LYS A 33 6.07 -1.53 3.03
N ARG A 34 5.23 -2.56 2.94
CA ARG A 34 5.56 -3.87 3.51
C ARG A 34 6.77 -4.48 2.78
N SER A 35 7.58 -5.23 3.50
CA SER A 35 8.78 -5.91 2.96
C SER A 35 8.44 -7.03 1.96
N ASP A 36 7.19 -7.49 1.95
CA ASP A 36 6.64 -8.49 1.04
C ASP A 36 5.92 -7.87 -0.18
N ALA A 37 5.82 -6.55 -0.27
CA ALA A 37 5.08 -5.89 -1.34
C ALA A 37 5.76 -6.11 -2.70
N GLY A 38 5.03 -6.76 -3.63
CA GLY A 38 5.52 -7.12 -4.95
C GLY A 38 6.23 -8.48 -5.01
N LYS A 39 6.38 -9.17 -3.88
CA LYS A 39 6.84 -10.56 -3.86
C LYS A 39 5.65 -11.48 -4.10
N ILE A 40 5.84 -12.49 -4.96
CA ILE A 40 4.86 -13.55 -5.15
C ILE A 40 4.76 -14.32 -3.84
N ARG A 41 3.56 -14.41 -3.27
CA ARG A 41 3.34 -15.24 -2.08
C ARG A 41 3.64 -16.69 -2.47
N PRO A 42 4.47 -17.43 -1.71
CA PRO A 42 4.66 -18.84 -1.98
C PRO A 42 3.30 -19.53 -1.93
N LYS A 43 3.04 -20.39 -2.90
CA LYS A 43 1.79 -21.17 -2.97
C LYS A 43 1.76 -22.05 -1.72
N GLN A 44 0.92 -21.70 -0.75
CA GLN A 44 0.66 -22.60 0.37
C GLN A 44 -0.07 -23.81 -0.20
N GLU A 45 0.62 -24.93 -0.30
CA GLU A 45 -0.02 -26.23 -0.47
C GLU A 45 -0.94 -26.40 0.74
N LYS A 46 -2.24 -26.44 0.47
CA LYS A 46 -3.23 -26.73 1.50
C LYS A 46 -2.98 -28.18 1.92
N SER A 47 -2.47 -28.39 3.14
CA SER A 47 -2.55 -29.70 3.77
C SER A 47 -4.03 -29.99 4.01
N ASN A 48 -4.50 -31.10 3.44
CA ASN A 48 -5.86 -31.63 3.60
C ASN A 48 -6.11 -32.09 5.03
#